data_AF-X1QF77-F1
#
_entry.id   AF-X1QF77-F1
#
_cell.length_a   1.000
_cell.length_b   1.000
_cell.length_c   1.000
_cell.angle_alpha   90.00
_cell.angle_beta   90.00
_cell.angle_gamma   90.00
#
_symmetry.space_group_name_H-M   'P 1'
#
loop_
_entity.id
_entity.type
_entity.pdbx_description
1 polymer ?
#
loop_
_entity_poly.entity_id
_entity_poly.type
_entity_poly.pdbx_seq_one_letter_code
_entity_poly.pdbx_strand_id
1 'polypeptide(L)' 'MLKELIDKFYLDQQKNKEQTRFYITDAGKCPRAVFFKFKNAPRKKMDARILR' A
#
# COMPACT_ATOMS: atom_id res chain seq x y z
N MET A 1 20.19 -1.11 12.84
CA MET A 1 20.47 -2.45 12.27
C MET A 1 19.90 -2.58 10.87
N LEU A 2 20.42 -3.49 10.03
CA LEU A 2 19.97 -3.69 8.64
C LEU A 2 18.45 -3.84 8.49
N LYS A 3 17.82 -4.56 9.42
CA LYS A 3 16.36 -4.74 9.46
C LYS A 3 15.58 -3.42 9.49
N GLU A 4 16.00 -2.47 10.32
CA GLU A 4 15.32 -1.17 10.47
C GLU A 4 15.44 -0.33 9.19
N LEU A 5 16.57 -0.45 8.49
CA LEU A 5 16.77 0.20 7.19
C LEU A 5 15.85 -0.38 6.12
N ILE A 6 15.68 -1.71 6.10
CA ILE A 6 14.76 -2.40 5.19
C ILE A 6 13.31 -2.02 5.51
N ASP A 7 12.93 -2.03 6.79
CA ASP A 7 11.58 -1.67 7.23
C ASP A 7 11.25 -0.22 6.84
N LYS A 8 12.20 0.71 7.04
CA LYS A 8 12.06 2.11 6.64
C LYS A 8 11.92 2.27 5.12
N PHE A 9 12.72 1.55 4.34
CA PHE A 9 12.65 1.59 2.87
C PHE A 9 11.25 1.23 2.35
N TYR A 10 10.65 0.15 2.86
CA TYR A 10 9.32 -0.28 2.44
C TYR A 10 8.20 0.67 2.90
N LEU A 11 8.31 1.22 4.11
CA LEU A 11 7.34 2.19 4.63
C LEU A 11 7.35 3.51 3.83
N ASP A 12 8.52 3.97 3.40
CA ASP A 12 8.67 5.19 2.59
C ASP A 12 8.10 4.99 1.17
N GLN A 13 8.31 3.81 0.57
CA GLN A 13 7.73 3.45 -0.73
C GLN A 13 6.18 3.38 -0.72
N GLN A 14 5.56 3.09 0.42
CA GLN A 14 4.10 3.01 0.53
C GLN A 14 3.42 4.38 0.44
N LYS A 15 4.08 5.46 0.89
CA LYS A 15 3.48 6.81 0.95
C LYS A 15 3.36 7.50 -0.42
N ASN A 16 4.19 7.14 -1.39
CA ASN A 16 4.30 7.86 -2.66
C ASN A 16 3.58 7.21 -3.86
N LYS A 17 2.69 6.24 -3.64
CA LYS A 17 1.95 5.62 -4.75
C LYS A 17 0.61 6.32 -4.96
N GLU A 18 0.61 7.38 -5.78
CA GLU A 18 -0.58 7.73 -6.56
C GLU A 18 -0.84 6.61 -7.56
N GLN A 19 -1.63 5.63 -7.13
CA GLN A 19 -1.91 4.46 -7.95
C GLN A 19 -2.90 4.88 -9.05
N THR A 20 -2.45 4.93 -10.30
CA THR A 20 -3.27 5.27 -11.49
C THR A 20 -3.80 4.05 -12.24
N ARG A 21 -3.35 2.85 -11.86
CA ARG A 21 -3.71 1.57 -12.48
C ARG A 21 -4.22 0.60 -11.41
N PHE A 22 -5.25 -0.19 -11.73
CA PHE A 22 -5.72 -1.26 -10.83
C PHE A 22 -5.05 -2.58 -11.22
N TYR A 23 -4.85 -3.47 -10.25
CA TYR A 23 -4.34 -4.80 -10.52
C TYR A 23 -5.50 -5.75 -10.83
N ILE A 24 -5.24 -6.84 -11.57
CA ILE A 24 -6.24 -7.90 -11.80
C ILE A 24 -6.76 -8.46 -10.45
N THR A 25 -5.92 -8.49 -9.42
CA THR A 25 -6.30 -8.88 -8.06
C THR A 25 -7.29 -7.94 -7.38
N ASP A 26 -7.48 -6.72 -7.89
CA ASP A 26 -8.52 -5.80 -7.43
C ASP A 26 -9.86 -6.01 -8.17
N ALA A 27 -9.89 -6.71 -9.31
CA ALA A 27 -11.09 -6.91 -10.14
C ALA A 27 -12.17 -7.80 -9.48
N GLY A 28 -11.82 -8.57 -8.45
CA GLY A 28 -12.77 -9.36 -7.64
C GLY A 28 -13.12 -8.73 -6.29
N LYS A 29 -12.57 -7.55 -5.97
CA LYS A 29 -12.81 -6.89 -4.68
C LYS A 29 -13.99 -5.94 -4.76
N CYS A 30 -14.49 -5.53 -3.59
CA CYS A 30 -15.50 -4.49 -3.49
C CYS A 30 -15.03 -3.21 -4.22
N PRO A 31 -15.79 -2.71 -5.23
CA PRO A 31 -15.40 -1.51 -5.98
C PRO A 31 -15.18 -0.28 -5.10
N ARG A 32 -15.92 -0.17 -3.99
CA ARG A 32 -15.75 0.91 -3.00
C ARG A 32 -14.39 0.84 -2.30
N ALA A 33 -13.91 -0.36 -1.97
CA ALA A 33 -12.60 -0.53 -1.38
C ALA A 33 -11.48 -0.16 -2.38
N VAL A 34 -11.67 -0.52 -3.65
CA VAL A 34 -10.77 -0.10 -4.73
C VAL A 34 -10.78 1.41 -4.87
N PHE A 35 -11.94 2.06 -4.96
CA PHE A 35 -12.07 3.52 -5.03
C PHE A 35 -11.31 4.25 -3.91
N PHE A 36 -11.47 3.82 -2.65
CA PHE A 36 -10.76 4.45 -1.53
C PHE A 36 -9.24 4.24 -1.56
N LYS A 37 -8.78 3.09 -2.06
CA LYS A 37 -7.35 2.83 -2.31
C LYS A 37 -6.77 3.84 -3.30
N PHE A 38 -7.49 4.13 -4.39
CA PHE A 38 -7.09 5.15 -5.39
C PHE A 38 -7.10 6.57 -4.82
N LYS A 39 -8.04 6.90 -3.93
CA LYS A 39 -8.12 8.21 -3.28
C LYS A 39 -7.12 8.40 -2.13
N ASN A 40 -6.21 7.45 -1.91
CA ASN A 40 -5.28 7.44 -0.77
C ASN A 40 -5.98 7.76 0.55
N ALA A 41 -7.19 7.18 0.74
CA ALA A 41 -7.97 7.40 1.94
C ALA A 41 -7.17 6.96 3.18
N PRO A 42 -7.31 7.66 4.32
CA PRO A 42 -6.60 7.32 5.54
C PRO A 42 -6.90 5.87 5.94
N ARG A 43 -5.84 5.09 6.11
CA ARG A 43 -5.88 3.67 6.45
C ARG A 43 -4.86 3.38 7.54
N LYS A 44 -5.07 2.29 8.29
CA LYS A 44 -4.07 1.81 9.26
C LYS A 44 -2.74 1.60 8.54
N LYS A 45 -1.64 2.02 9.17
CA LYS A 45 -0.29 1.76 8.67
C LYS A 45 -0.11 0.25 8.58
N MET A 46 0.35 -0.23 7.43
CA MET A 46 0.68 -1.64 7.26
C MET A 46 2.02 -1.92 7.96
N ASP A 47 2.14 -3.10 8.53
CA ASP A 47 3.40 -3.54 9.13
C ASP A 47 4.43 -3.76 8.01
N ALA A 48 5.67 -3.33 8.24
CA ALA A 48 6.78 -3.50 7.30
C ALA A 48 7.03 -4.98 6.97
N ARG A 49 6.72 -5.90 7.91
CA ARG A 49 6.81 -7.35 7.66
C ARG A 49 5.92 -7.85 6.52
N ILE A 50 4.79 -7.19 6.27
CA ILE A 50 3.82 -7.57 5.23
C ILE A 50 4.25 -7.02 3.86
N LEU A 51 5.16 -6.04 3.85
CA LEU A 51 5.67 -5.39 2.65
C LEU A 51 6.93 -6.05 2.06
N ARG A 52 7.56 -6.96 2.81
CA ARG A 52 8.77 -7.70 2.43
C ARG A 52 8.44 -8.92 1.55
#